data_AF-A0A2A4M8Q5-F1
#
_entry.id   AF-A0A2A4M8Q5-F1
#
_cell.length_a   1.000
_cell.length_b   1.000
_cell.length_c   1.000
_cell.angle_alpha   90.00
_cell.angle_beta   90.00
_cell.angle_gamma   90.00
#
_symmetry.space_group_name_H-M   'P 1'
#
loop_
_entity.id
_entity.type
_entity.pdbx_description
1 polymer ?
#
loop_
_entity_poly.entity_id
_entity_poly.type
_entity_poly.pdbx_seq_one_letter_code
_entity_poly.pdbx_strand_id
1 'polypeptide(L)'
;MLGGGFIAVNNVQDRINVLNTNLEDTENTLRDTDRELETAKEAQKDAEDAMKTAQTNEKIAKDSLLKAGRELVVQRDRADKHEADLNTTRAELVDARKFSESWRLFQQANGTQAQIRQKLATFADVNNQRANFLAENVILLSQIEKLGVELSRYTGTSVKVTLPQNLQGTVTAVDAQFDFVVLDIGESQGVREHGELLVSRGEKLIGKLRILDVKKDHSIANILPDWKQGEIQTGDLVIVGN
;
A
#
# COMPACT_ATOMS: atom_id res chain seq x y z
N MET A 1 70.41 40.44 133.02
CA MET A 1 70.86 39.87 131.73
C MET A 1 69.89 38.78 131.31
N LEU A 2 69.71 38.55 129.99
CA LEU A 2 68.85 37.55 129.32
C LEU A 2 67.44 38.03 128.82
N GLY A 3 67.30 39.30 128.39
CA GLY A 3 66.02 39.82 127.85
C GLY A 3 65.99 40.21 126.35
N GLY A 4 67.15 40.39 125.70
CA GLY A 4 67.21 40.92 124.32
C GLY A 4 67.40 39.87 123.21
N GLY A 5 68.05 38.75 123.51
CA GLY A 5 68.28 37.67 122.53
C GLY A 5 67.03 36.86 122.20
N PHE A 6 66.08 36.77 123.14
CA PHE A 6 64.87 35.96 123.00
C PHE A 6 63.85 36.59 122.04
N ILE A 7 63.73 37.93 122.03
CA ILE A 7 62.77 38.66 121.18
C ILE A 7 63.22 38.71 119.71
N ALA A 8 64.52 38.86 119.45
CA ALA A 8 65.07 38.85 118.09
C ALA A 8 65.00 37.45 117.46
N VAL A 9 65.28 36.40 118.23
CA VAL A 9 65.19 35.01 117.77
C VAL A 9 63.74 34.61 117.47
N ASN A 10 62.76 35.04 118.29
CA ASN A 10 61.34 34.78 118.02
C ASN A 10 60.84 35.44 116.72
N ASN A 11 61.20 36.71 116.45
CA ASN A 11 60.81 37.39 115.21
C ASN A 11 61.43 36.78 113.94
N VAL A 12 62.65 36.23 114.05
CA VAL A 12 63.30 35.51 112.95
C VAL A 12 62.61 34.15 112.73
N GLN A 13 62.24 33.45 113.79
CA GLN A 13 61.50 32.19 113.72
C GLN A 13 60.12 32.38 113.04
N ASP A 14 59.38 33.42 113.40
CA ASP A 14 58.06 33.71 112.80
C ASP A 14 58.17 34.02 111.30
N ARG A 15 59.19 34.78 110.88
CA ARG A 15 59.45 35.05 109.45
C ARG A 15 59.86 33.79 108.69
N ILE A 16 60.67 32.92 109.28
CA ILE A 16 61.05 31.63 108.69
C ILE A 16 59.80 30.74 108.52
N ASN A 17 58.92 30.71 109.53
CA ASN A 17 57.67 29.96 109.45
C ASN A 17 56.78 30.48 108.31
N VAL A 18 56.59 31.80 108.19
CA VAL A 18 55.82 32.41 107.07
C VAL A 18 56.46 32.12 105.72
N LEU A 19 57.79 32.18 105.62
CA LEU A 19 58.50 31.89 104.38
C LEU A 19 58.35 30.41 103.97
N ASN A 20 58.38 29.50 104.94
CA ASN A 20 58.16 28.07 104.72
C ASN A 20 56.72 27.79 104.26
N THR A 21 55.72 28.41 104.89
CA THR A 21 54.32 28.31 104.45
C THR A 21 54.12 28.86 103.04
N ASN A 22 54.66 30.03 102.73
CA ASN A 22 54.56 30.60 101.39
C ASN A 22 55.28 29.76 100.32
N LEU A 23 56.41 29.14 100.67
CA LEU A 23 57.13 28.23 99.78
C LEU A 23 56.28 26.98 99.51
N GLU A 24 55.70 26.38 100.55
CA GLU A 24 54.79 25.22 100.43
C GLU A 24 53.55 25.56 99.57
N ASP A 25 52.93 26.72 99.80
CA ASP A 25 51.78 27.19 99.01
C ASP A 25 52.16 27.44 97.54
N THR A 26 53.36 27.98 97.29
CA THR A 26 53.87 28.21 95.93
C THR A 26 54.17 26.89 95.23
N GLU A 27 54.78 25.92 95.92
CA GLU A 27 55.04 24.58 95.40
C GLU A 27 53.75 23.82 95.08
N ASN A 28 52.73 23.94 95.94
CA ASN A 28 51.42 23.35 95.71
C ASN A 28 50.71 24.00 94.51
N THR A 29 50.72 25.33 94.43
CA THR A 29 50.13 26.07 93.29
C THR A 29 50.83 25.72 91.98
N LEU A 30 52.17 25.62 91.98
CA LEU A 30 52.94 25.22 90.80
C LEU A 30 52.57 23.80 90.36
N ARG A 31 52.48 22.86 91.30
CA ARG A 31 52.04 21.48 91.02
C ARG A 31 50.63 21.42 90.42
N ASP A 32 49.70 22.21 90.93
CA ASP A 32 48.33 22.25 90.41
C ASP A 32 48.27 22.92 89.04
N THR A 33 49.02 24.00 88.84
CA THR A 33 49.16 24.66 87.53
C THR A 33 49.76 23.72 86.49
N ASP A 34 50.77 22.92 86.85
CA ASP A 34 51.36 21.92 85.96
C ASP A 34 50.36 20.83 85.58
N ARG A 35 49.52 20.36 86.52
CA ARG A 35 48.45 19.40 86.24
C ARG A 35 47.38 19.97 85.32
N GLU A 36 46.96 21.21 85.56
CA GLU A 36 45.99 21.92 84.73
C GLU A 36 46.55 22.15 83.32
N LEU A 37 47.83 22.51 83.20
CA LEU A 37 48.52 22.69 81.92
C LEU A 37 48.57 21.38 81.13
N GLU A 38 48.90 20.25 81.75
CA GLU A 38 48.88 18.95 81.08
C GLU A 38 47.46 18.56 80.64
N THR A 39 46.46 18.78 81.50
CA THR A 39 45.04 18.54 81.13
C THR A 39 44.60 19.42 79.95
N ALA A 40 45.01 20.68 79.94
CA ALA A 40 44.70 21.62 78.84
C ALA A 40 45.38 21.20 77.53
N LYS A 41 46.62 20.69 77.57
CA LYS A 41 47.31 20.15 76.39
C LYS A 41 46.62 18.90 75.86
N GLU A 42 46.19 17.99 76.73
CA GLU A 42 45.42 16.81 76.34
C GLU A 42 44.09 17.20 75.68
N ALA A 43 43.33 18.12 76.30
CA ALA A 43 42.09 18.63 75.73
C ALA A 43 42.30 19.34 74.38
N GLN A 44 43.39 20.10 74.23
CA GLN A 44 43.75 20.72 72.94
C GLN A 44 44.00 19.65 71.87
N LYS A 45 44.77 18.61 72.20
CA LYS A 45 45.06 17.52 71.27
C LYS A 45 43.78 16.78 70.85
N ASP A 46 42.91 16.46 71.80
CA ASP A 46 41.63 15.81 71.52
C ASP A 46 40.73 16.69 70.63
N ALA A 47 40.73 18.01 70.85
CA ALA A 47 40.01 18.95 70.01
C ALA A 47 40.59 19.03 68.58
N GLU A 48 41.92 19.01 68.43
CA GLU A 48 42.59 18.97 67.13
C GLU A 48 42.28 17.68 66.36
N ASP A 49 42.30 16.53 67.03
CA ASP A 49 41.95 15.23 66.44
C ASP A 49 40.46 15.15 66.07
N ALA A 50 39.57 15.69 66.91
CA ALA A 50 38.15 15.82 66.60
C ALA A 50 37.89 16.74 65.40
N MET A 51 38.60 17.87 65.30
CA MET A 51 38.50 18.80 64.17
C MET A 51 38.95 18.13 62.86
N LYS A 52 40.06 17.41 62.88
CA LYS A 52 40.56 16.65 61.72
C LYS A 52 39.58 15.56 61.28
N THR A 53 38.95 14.89 62.23
CA THR A 53 37.91 13.89 61.98
C THR A 53 36.67 14.54 61.36
N ALA A 54 36.21 15.66 61.89
CA ALA A 54 35.08 16.42 61.36
C ALA A 54 35.32 16.90 59.93
N GLN A 55 36.52 17.42 59.62
CA GLN A 55 36.91 17.82 58.26
C GLN A 55 36.91 16.64 57.28
N THR A 56 37.37 15.46 57.72
CA THR A 56 37.35 14.25 56.90
C THR A 56 35.92 13.81 56.60
N ASN A 57 35.06 13.80 57.63
CA ASN A 57 33.64 13.46 57.48
C ASN A 57 32.89 14.46 56.59
N GLU A 58 33.19 15.76 56.71
CA GLU A 58 32.62 16.80 55.85
C GLU A 58 32.98 16.56 54.38
N LYS A 59 34.24 16.23 54.10
CA LYS A 59 34.69 15.90 52.74
C LYS A 59 33.96 14.67 52.19
N ILE A 60 33.87 13.60 52.96
CA ILE A 60 33.15 12.37 52.57
C ILE A 60 31.67 12.66 52.30
N ALA A 61 31.04 13.48 53.15
CA ALA A 61 29.64 13.88 52.98
C ALA A 61 29.43 14.70 51.70
N LYS A 62 30.33 15.64 51.41
CA LYS A 62 30.31 16.43 50.15
C LYS A 62 30.47 15.53 48.92
N ASP A 63 31.43 14.61 48.94
CA ASP A 63 31.68 13.68 47.83
C ASP A 63 30.48 12.76 47.60
N SER A 64 29.85 12.28 48.68
CA SER A 64 28.65 11.45 48.64
C SER A 64 27.44 12.23 48.10
N LEU A 65 27.26 13.48 48.51
CA LEU A 65 26.20 14.35 48.00
C LEU A 65 26.37 14.62 46.50
N LEU A 66 27.60 14.90 46.05
CA LEU A 66 27.91 15.08 44.64
C LEU A 66 27.63 13.81 43.83
N LYS A 67 27.97 12.64 44.39
CA LYS A 67 27.67 11.35 43.76
C LYS A 67 26.16 11.11 43.66
N ALA A 68 25.42 11.31 44.75
CA ALA A 68 23.97 11.18 44.76
C ALA A 68 23.29 12.14 43.77
N GLY A 69 23.79 13.38 43.65
CA GLY A 69 23.32 14.35 42.66
C GLY A 69 23.53 13.88 41.23
N ARG A 70 24.71 13.31 40.91
CA ARG A 70 24.98 12.73 39.59
C ARG A 70 24.08 11.52 39.29
N GLU A 71 23.89 10.65 40.27
CA GLU A 71 23.02 9.48 40.13
C GLU A 71 21.56 9.90 39.90
N LEU A 72 21.07 10.93 40.59
CA LEU A 72 19.73 11.46 40.40
C LEU A 72 19.51 11.99 38.98
N VAL A 73 20.49 12.71 38.42
CA VAL A 73 20.44 13.18 37.02
C VAL A 73 20.36 11.99 36.06
N VAL A 74 21.21 10.98 36.25
CA VAL A 74 21.18 9.77 35.41
C VAL A 74 19.83 9.04 35.51
N GLN A 75 19.23 8.95 36.71
CA GLN A 75 17.92 8.32 36.88
C GLN A 75 16.81 9.14 36.20
N ARG A 76 16.88 10.46 36.27
CA ARG A 76 15.94 11.34 35.56
C ARG A 76 16.05 11.15 34.04
N ASP A 77 17.26 11.17 33.50
CA ASP A 77 17.49 10.97 32.05
C ASP A 77 16.96 9.60 31.59
N ARG A 78 17.13 8.56 32.42
CA ARG A 78 16.55 7.23 32.15
C ARG A 78 15.03 7.25 32.18
N ALA A 79 14.42 7.92 33.15
CA ALA A 79 12.97 8.05 33.24
C ALA A 79 12.40 8.80 32.03
N ASP A 80 13.01 9.93 31.65
CA ASP A 80 12.61 10.71 30.49
C ASP A 80 12.74 9.89 29.18
N LYS A 81 13.81 9.10 29.06
CA LYS A 81 13.98 8.17 27.93
C LYS A 81 12.92 7.07 27.92
N HIS A 82 12.64 6.45 29.06
CA HIS A 82 11.60 5.42 29.15
C HIS A 82 10.21 5.97 28.84
N GLU A 83 9.89 7.20 29.26
CA GLU A 83 8.65 7.89 28.91
C GLU A 83 8.54 8.09 27.38
N ALA A 84 9.62 8.53 26.72
CA ALA A 84 9.68 8.70 25.28
C ALA A 84 9.53 7.37 24.52
N ASP A 85 10.22 6.32 24.96
CA ASP A 85 10.15 4.98 24.38
C ASP A 85 8.73 4.39 24.54
N LEU A 86 8.10 4.57 25.70
CA LEU A 86 6.71 4.14 25.95
C LEU A 86 5.73 4.84 25.03
N ASN A 87 5.88 6.15 24.82
CA ASN A 87 5.00 6.91 23.94
C ASN A 87 5.17 6.49 22.48
N THR A 88 6.41 6.24 22.04
CA THR A 88 6.70 5.69 20.70
C THR A 88 6.06 4.32 20.52
N THR A 89 6.29 3.40 21.47
CA THR A 89 5.74 2.04 21.42
C THR A 89 4.20 2.04 21.43
N ARG A 90 3.58 2.95 22.18
CA ARG A 90 2.12 3.12 22.19
C ARG A 90 1.59 3.57 20.82
N ALA A 91 2.28 4.51 20.16
CA ALA A 91 1.90 4.95 18.82
C ALA A 91 2.00 3.80 17.81
N GLU A 92 3.12 3.06 17.82
CA GLU A 92 3.33 1.89 16.95
C GLU A 92 2.26 0.81 17.19
N LEU A 93 1.88 0.56 18.44
CA LEU A 93 0.82 -0.40 18.78
C LEU A 93 -0.54 0.02 18.23
N VAL A 94 -0.87 1.32 18.30
CA VAL A 94 -2.11 1.85 17.73
C VAL A 94 -2.14 1.65 16.22
N ASP A 95 -1.03 1.94 15.54
CA ASP A 95 -0.94 1.81 14.09
C ASP A 95 -0.97 0.34 13.65
N ALA A 96 -0.30 -0.55 14.37
CA ALA A 96 -0.37 -2.00 14.14
C ALA A 96 -1.81 -2.54 14.31
N ARG A 97 -2.55 -2.05 15.31
CA ARG A 97 -3.97 -2.41 15.52
C ARG A 97 -4.84 -1.91 14.38
N LYS A 98 -4.67 -0.64 13.95
CA LYS A 98 -5.39 -0.09 12.80
C LYS A 98 -5.11 -0.90 11.53
N PHE A 99 -3.84 -1.26 11.29
CA PHE A 99 -3.46 -2.07 10.15
C PHE A 99 -4.14 -3.45 10.18
N SER A 100 -4.04 -4.16 11.31
CA SER A 100 -4.68 -5.48 11.49
C SER A 100 -6.19 -5.42 11.27
N GLU A 101 -6.84 -4.39 11.80
CA GLU A 101 -8.27 -4.16 11.62
C GLU A 101 -8.64 -3.85 10.17
N SER A 102 -7.86 -2.99 9.49
CA SER A 102 -8.06 -2.70 8.07
C SER A 102 -7.90 -3.95 7.20
N TRP A 103 -6.95 -4.82 7.54
CA TRP A 103 -6.75 -6.09 6.86
C TRP A 103 -7.91 -7.06 7.10
N ARG A 104 -8.44 -7.10 8.32
CA ARG A 104 -9.64 -7.88 8.65
C ARG A 104 -10.85 -7.41 7.84
N LEU A 105 -11.09 -6.11 7.78
CA LEU A 105 -12.19 -5.53 6.98
C LEU A 105 -11.98 -5.81 5.48
N PHE A 106 -10.75 -5.70 4.98
CA PHE A 106 -10.41 -6.05 3.60
C PHE A 106 -10.77 -7.51 3.31
N GLN A 107 -10.40 -8.45 4.19
CA GLN A 107 -10.73 -9.86 4.02
C GLN A 107 -12.24 -10.13 4.09
N GLN A 108 -12.98 -9.42 4.95
CA GLN A 108 -14.43 -9.54 5.02
C GLN A 108 -15.11 -9.07 3.73
N ALA A 109 -14.62 -7.96 3.14
CA ALA A 109 -15.19 -7.42 1.91
C ALA A 109 -14.79 -8.19 0.65
N ASN A 110 -13.53 -8.64 0.57
CA ASN A 110 -12.95 -9.18 -0.67
C ASN A 110 -12.78 -10.71 -0.66
N GLY A 111 -12.80 -11.30 0.54
CA GLY A 111 -12.44 -12.69 0.80
C GLY A 111 -10.99 -12.84 1.27
N THR A 112 -10.67 -14.03 1.76
CA THR A 112 -9.31 -14.39 2.18
C THR A 112 -8.38 -14.51 0.98
N GLN A 113 -7.07 -14.52 1.22
CA GLN A 113 -6.07 -14.73 0.17
C GLN A 113 -6.32 -16.00 -0.65
N ALA A 114 -6.72 -17.10 0.00
CA ALA A 114 -7.05 -18.35 -0.67
C ALA A 114 -8.29 -18.20 -1.57
N GLN A 115 -9.33 -17.53 -1.08
CA GLN A 115 -10.54 -17.26 -1.86
C GLN A 115 -10.26 -16.33 -3.04
N ILE A 116 -9.43 -15.30 -2.87
CA ILE A 116 -9.04 -14.40 -3.97
C ILE A 116 -8.25 -15.19 -5.03
N ARG A 117 -7.32 -16.05 -4.64
CA ARG A 117 -6.59 -16.93 -5.58
C ARG A 117 -7.53 -17.87 -6.32
N GLN A 118 -8.51 -18.44 -5.63
CA GLN A 118 -9.51 -19.30 -6.26
C GLN A 118 -10.37 -18.52 -7.26
N LYS A 119 -10.84 -17.32 -6.90
CA LYS A 119 -11.60 -16.43 -7.81
C LYS A 119 -10.79 -16.11 -9.07
N LEU A 120 -9.50 -15.81 -8.94
CA LEU A 120 -8.60 -15.55 -10.08
C LEU A 120 -8.44 -16.78 -10.97
N ALA A 121 -8.27 -17.98 -10.40
CA ALA A 121 -8.18 -19.22 -11.16
C ALA A 121 -9.48 -19.51 -11.93
N THR A 122 -10.63 -19.37 -11.28
CA THR A 122 -11.94 -19.51 -11.93
C THR A 122 -12.14 -18.48 -13.03
N PHE A 123 -11.71 -17.23 -12.84
CA PHE A 123 -11.81 -16.20 -13.88
C PHE A 123 -10.97 -16.55 -15.13
N ALA A 124 -9.77 -17.08 -14.94
CA ALA A 124 -8.93 -17.55 -16.04
C ALA A 124 -9.59 -18.72 -16.79
N ASP A 125 -10.15 -19.68 -16.07
CA ASP A 125 -10.85 -20.83 -16.65
C ASP A 125 -12.08 -20.40 -17.46
N VAL A 126 -12.95 -19.56 -16.89
CA VAL A 126 -14.14 -19.03 -17.58
C VAL A 126 -13.75 -18.25 -18.84
N ASN A 127 -12.67 -17.46 -18.80
CA ASN A 127 -12.20 -16.76 -19.99
C ASN A 127 -11.72 -17.72 -21.09
N ASN A 128 -11.02 -18.80 -20.73
CA ASN A 128 -10.62 -19.83 -21.67
C ASN A 128 -11.84 -20.55 -22.26
N GLN A 129 -12.82 -20.92 -21.43
CA GLN A 129 -14.08 -21.50 -21.90
C GLN A 129 -14.82 -20.56 -22.86
N ARG A 130 -14.90 -19.27 -22.54
CA ARG A 130 -15.50 -18.26 -23.42
C ARG A 130 -14.79 -18.19 -24.77
N ALA A 131 -13.45 -18.21 -24.79
CA ALA A 131 -12.69 -18.23 -26.04
C ALA A 131 -12.98 -19.49 -26.88
N ASN A 132 -13.05 -20.66 -26.22
CA ASN A 132 -13.40 -21.92 -26.89
C ASN A 132 -14.82 -21.89 -27.47
N PHE A 133 -15.82 -21.41 -26.72
CA PHE A 133 -17.18 -21.28 -27.24
C PHE A 133 -17.29 -20.30 -28.41
N LEU A 134 -16.52 -19.22 -28.41
CA LEU A 134 -16.47 -18.31 -29.55
C LEU A 134 -15.89 -19.01 -30.80
N ALA A 135 -14.82 -19.79 -30.63
CA ALA A 135 -14.26 -20.58 -31.73
C ALA A 135 -15.25 -21.65 -32.24
N GLU A 136 -15.94 -22.34 -31.33
CA GLU A 136 -16.94 -23.36 -31.67
C GLU A 136 -18.14 -22.76 -32.40
N ASN A 137 -18.65 -21.60 -31.96
CA ASN A 137 -19.74 -20.90 -32.65
C ASN A 137 -19.38 -20.55 -34.10
N VAL A 138 -18.15 -20.13 -34.37
CA VAL A 138 -17.69 -19.86 -35.74
C VAL A 138 -17.75 -21.13 -36.59
N ILE A 139 -17.31 -22.26 -36.04
CA ILE A 139 -17.36 -23.56 -36.73
C ILE A 139 -18.81 -24.00 -36.97
N LEU A 140 -19.68 -23.88 -35.96
CA LEU A 140 -21.10 -24.24 -36.07
C LEU A 140 -21.83 -23.37 -37.09
N LEU A 141 -21.57 -22.07 -37.15
CA LEU A 141 -22.12 -21.18 -38.17
C LEU A 141 -21.71 -21.61 -39.58
N SER A 142 -20.43 -21.98 -39.77
CA SER A 142 -19.96 -22.52 -41.06
C SER A 142 -20.66 -23.84 -41.43
N GLN A 143 -20.96 -24.70 -40.44
CA GLN A 143 -21.72 -25.93 -40.69
C GLN A 143 -23.18 -25.65 -41.06
N ILE A 144 -23.83 -24.69 -40.39
CA ILE A 144 -25.19 -24.24 -40.70
C ILE A 144 -25.25 -23.70 -42.13
N GLU A 145 -24.28 -22.88 -42.55
CA GLU A 145 -24.20 -22.37 -43.92
C GLU A 145 -24.08 -23.52 -44.95
N LYS A 146 -23.19 -24.49 -44.70
CA LYS A 146 -23.03 -25.67 -45.57
C LYS A 146 -24.32 -26.48 -45.68
N LEU A 147 -24.97 -26.78 -44.56
CA LEU A 147 -26.23 -27.52 -44.54
C LEU A 147 -27.36 -26.73 -45.21
N GLY A 148 -27.39 -25.41 -45.08
CA GLY A 148 -28.34 -24.54 -45.78
C GLY A 148 -28.18 -24.61 -47.31
N VAL A 149 -26.94 -24.62 -47.80
CA VAL A 149 -26.63 -24.81 -49.23
C VAL A 149 -27.07 -26.21 -49.70
N GLU A 150 -26.78 -27.24 -48.92
CA GLU A 150 -27.16 -28.62 -49.24
C GLU A 150 -28.68 -28.81 -49.27
N LEU A 151 -29.40 -28.30 -48.27
CA LEU A 151 -30.86 -28.36 -48.20
C LEU A 151 -31.54 -27.59 -49.35
N SER A 152 -30.94 -26.49 -49.79
CA SER A 152 -31.42 -25.73 -50.95
C SER A 152 -31.37 -26.56 -52.24
N ARG A 153 -30.38 -27.44 -52.40
CA ARG A 153 -30.28 -28.36 -53.54
C ARG A 153 -31.37 -29.44 -53.53
N TYR A 154 -31.78 -29.92 -52.36
CA TYR A 154 -32.73 -31.03 -52.23
C TYR A 154 -34.20 -30.59 -52.20
N THR A 155 -34.50 -29.44 -51.61
CA THR A 155 -35.90 -29.04 -51.41
C THR A 155 -36.50 -28.29 -52.60
N GLY A 156 -35.69 -27.80 -53.54
CA GLY A 156 -36.17 -26.99 -54.68
C GLY A 156 -36.90 -25.71 -54.27
N THR A 157 -36.93 -25.40 -52.97
CA THR A 157 -37.60 -24.23 -52.42
C THR A 157 -36.65 -23.06 -52.65
N SER A 158 -37.02 -22.21 -53.61
CA SER A 158 -36.45 -20.87 -53.73
C SER A 158 -36.68 -20.15 -52.40
N VAL A 159 -35.67 -20.18 -51.53
CA VAL A 159 -35.58 -19.22 -50.44
C VAL A 159 -35.57 -17.87 -51.13
N LYS A 160 -36.50 -16.97 -50.79
CA LYS A 160 -36.52 -15.61 -51.33
C LYS A 160 -35.19 -14.96 -50.91
N VAL A 161 -34.19 -15.00 -51.78
CA VAL A 161 -32.86 -14.52 -51.46
C VAL A 161 -32.94 -13.01 -51.39
N THR A 162 -32.70 -12.47 -50.19
CA THR A 162 -32.75 -11.02 -49.97
C THR A 162 -31.47 -10.42 -50.53
N LEU A 163 -31.60 -9.59 -51.57
CA LEU A 163 -30.50 -8.82 -52.13
C LEU A 163 -30.37 -7.47 -51.38
N PRO A 164 -29.16 -6.88 -51.29
CA PRO A 164 -28.99 -5.54 -50.72
C PRO A 164 -29.84 -4.51 -51.48
N GLN A 165 -30.65 -3.70 -50.78
CA GLN A 165 -31.55 -2.73 -51.44
C GLN A 165 -30.83 -1.64 -52.25
N ASN A 166 -29.53 -1.44 -52.01
CA ASN A 166 -28.67 -0.52 -52.74
C ASN A 166 -27.95 -1.17 -53.94
N LEU A 167 -28.25 -2.43 -54.26
CA LEU A 167 -27.64 -3.13 -55.38
C LEU A 167 -28.24 -2.59 -56.69
N GLN A 168 -27.35 -2.01 -57.51
CA GLN A 168 -27.64 -1.45 -58.81
C GLN A 168 -26.55 -1.89 -59.78
N GLY A 169 -26.93 -2.22 -61.01
CA GLY A 169 -26.02 -2.61 -62.08
C GLY A 169 -26.55 -2.26 -63.46
N THR A 170 -25.86 -2.71 -64.47
CA THR A 170 -26.15 -2.49 -65.89
C THR A 170 -26.05 -3.81 -66.66
N VAL A 171 -26.90 -3.97 -67.67
CA VAL A 171 -26.80 -5.07 -68.62
C VAL A 171 -25.60 -4.84 -69.55
N THR A 172 -24.63 -5.75 -69.54
CA THR A 172 -23.42 -5.66 -70.37
C THR A 172 -23.56 -6.42 -71.69
N ALA A 173 -24.27 -7.55 -71.68
CA ALA A 173 -24.57 -8.33 -72.87
C ALA A 173 -25.97 -8.96 -72.76
N VAL A 174 -26.63 -9.11 -73.89
CA VAL A 174 -27.94 -9.76 -74.01
C VAL A 174 -27.85 -10.83 -75.09
N ASP A 175 -28.29 -12.04 -74.76
CA ASP A 175 -28.57 -13.08 -75.73
C ASP A 175 -30.08 -13.32 -75.79
N ALA A 176 -30.72 -12.72 -76.79
CA ALA A 176 -32.16 -12.83 -76.99
C ALA A 176 -32.60 -14.21 -77.50
N GLN A 177 -31.68 -15.06 -77.97
CA GLN A 177 -32.01 -16.40 -78.46
C GLN A 177 -32.18 -17.38 -77.28
N PHE A 178 -31.43 -17.18 -76.21
CA PHE A 178 -31.42 -18.05 -75.03
C PHE A 178 -32.00 -17.38 -73.76
N ASP A 179 -32.61 -16.19 -73.91
CA ASP A 179 -33.24 -15.42 -72.83
C ASP A 179 -32.34 -15.21 -71.60
N PHE A 180 -31.03 -15.00 -71.82
CA PHE A 180 -30.11 -14.65 -70.74
C PHE A 180 -29.41 -13.32 -70.98
N VAL A 181 -29.04 -12.68 -69.88
CA VAL A 181 -28.30 -11.43 -69.84
C VAL A 181 -27.11 -11.55 -68.91
N VAL A 182 -26.06 -10.80 -69.22
CA VAL A 182 -24.89 -10.64 -68.36
C VAL A 182 -24.95 -9.26 -67.71
N LEU A 183 -24.69 -9.22 -66.40
CA LEU A 183 -24.75 -8.02 -65.58
C LEU A 183 -23.36 -7.70 -65.02
N ASP A 184 -23.05 -6.41 -64.86
CA ASP A 184 -21.80 -5.89 -64.27
C ASP A 184 -21.76 -5.94 -62.72
N ILE A 185 -22.62 -6.77 -62.13
CA ILE A 185 -22.72 -6.98 -60.69
C ILE A 185 -22.51 -8.46 -60.35
N GLY A 186 -21.72 -8.73 -59.33
CA GLY A 186 -21.36 -10.08 -58.91
C GLY A 186 -21.40 -10.26 -57.39
N GLU A 187 -20.75 -11.33 -56.93
CA GLU A 187 -20.74 -11.73 -55.52
C GLU A 187 -20.16 -10.62 -54.61
N SER A 188 -19.16 -9.88 -55.11
CA SER A 188 -18.50 -8.79 -54.37
C SER A 188 -19.43 -7.63 -54.05
N GLN A 189 -20.48 -7.44 -54.85
CA GLN A 189 -21.52 -6.43 -54.66
C GLN A 189 -22.73 -6.97 -53.89
N GLY A 190 -22.71 -8.24 -53.49
CA GLY A 190 -23.81 -8.88 -52.75
C GLY A 190 -24.87 -9.53 -53.63
N VAL A 191 -24.60 -9.74 -54.93
CA VAL A 191 -25.47 -10.57 -55.79
C VAL A 191 -25.44 -12.02 -55.30
N ARG A 192 -26.58 -12.70 -55.41
CA ARG A 192 -26.76 -14.10 -55.04
C ARG A 192 -27.59 -14.81 -56.10
N GLU A 193 -27.31 -16.10 -56.29
CA GLU A 193 -28.12 -16.98 -57.15
C GLU A 193 -29.59 -16.96 -56.71
N HIS A 194 -30.50 -17.08 -57.67
CA HIS A 194 -31.95 -16.96 -57.49
C HIS A 194 -32.47 -15.59 -57.01
N GLY A 195 -31.59 -14.60 -56.85
CA GLY A 195 -32.00 -13.22 -56.63
C GLY A 195 -32.82 -12.68 -57.80
N GLU A 196 -33.82 -11.85 -57.51
CA GLU A 196 -34.69 -11.24 -58.52
C GLU A 196 -34.36 -9.76 -58.70
N LEU A 197 -34.18 -9.34 -59.95
CA LEU A 197 -33.85 -7.96 -60.32
C LEU A 197 -34.89 -7.42 -61.30
N LEU A 198 -35.13 -6.11 -61.24
CA LEU A 198 -35.95 -5.37 -62.18
C LEU A 198 -35.06 -4.63 -63.17
N VAL A 199 -35.41 -4.70 -64.45
CA VAL A 199 -34.71 -4.02 -65.55
C VAL A 199 -35.49 -2.78 -65.95
N SER A 200 -34.82 -1.65 -66.06
CA SER A 200 -35.41 -0.37 -66.43
C SER A 200 -34.58 0.35 -67.49
N ARG A 201 -35.26 1.08 -68.38
CA ARG A 201 -34.66 1.99 -69.36
C ARG A 201 -35.25 3.37 -69.13
N GLY A 202 -34.49 4.24 -68.48
CA GLY A 202 -35.01 5.52 -67.96
C GLY A 202 -36.07 5.27 -66.87
N GLU A 203 -37.26 5.84 -67.02
CA GLU A 203 -38.36 5.68 -66.05
C GLU A 203 -39.28 4.47 -66.37
N LYS A 204 -38.98 3.69 -67.42
CA LYS A 204 -39.82 2.57 -67.85
C LYS A 204 -39.25 1.24 -67.37
N LEU A 205 -40.08 0.42 -66.73
CA LEU A 205 -39.78 -0.97 -66.44
C LEU A 205 -39.84 -1.79 -67.74
N ILE A 206 -38.77 -2.52 -68.03
CA ILE A 206 -38.62 -3.34 -69.24
C ILE A 206 -38.84 -4.82 -68.94
N GLY A 207 -38.45 -5.27 -67.74
CA GLY A 207 -38.81 -6.61 -67.29
C GLY A 207 -38.19 -7.03 -65.96
N LYS A 208 -38.25 -8.33 -65.68
CA LYS A 208 -37.72 -8.94 -64.46
C LYS A 208 -36.73 -10.05 -64.81
N LEU A 209 -35.64 -10.12 -64.07
CA LEU A 209 -34.58 -11.10 -64.21
C LEU A 209 -34.50 -11.97 -62.98
N ARG A 210 -34.04 -13.21 -63.16
CA ARG A 210 -33.62 -14.08 -62.06
C ARG A 210 -32.18 -14.50 -62.28
N ILE A 211 -31.34 -14.24 -61.29
CA ILE A 211 -29.92 -14.63 -61.31
C ILE A 211 -29.81 -16.15 -61.38
N LEU A 212 -29.05 -16.65 -62.36
CA LEU A 212 -28.77 -18.06 -62.57
C LEU A 212 -27.40 -18.46 -62.00
N ASP A 213 -26.38 -17.66 -62.26
CA ASP A 213 -24.98 -17.92 -61.86
C ASP A 213 -24.31 -16.59 -61.50
N VAL A 214 -23.45 -16.61 -60.49
CA VAL A 214 -22.77 -15.42 -59.98
C VAL A 214 -21.26 -15.66 -59.99
N LYS A 215 -20.53 -14.76 -60.65
CA LYS A 215 -19.07 -14.66 -60.57
C LYS A 215 -18.69 -13.50 -59.65
N LYS A 216 -17.39 -13.34 -59.43
CA LYS A 216 -16.85 -12.36 -58.48
C LYS A 216 -17.30 -10.93 -58.78
N ASP A 217 -17.33 -10.56 -60.06
CA ASP A 217 -17.54 -9.21 -60.59
C ASP A 217 -18.72 -9.08 -61.57
N HIS A 218 -19.26 -10.20 -62.06
CA HIS A 218 -20.39 -10.23 -62.99
C HIS A 218 -21.36 -11.37 -62.65
N SER A 219 -22.57 -11.32 -63.18
CA SER A 219 -23.58 -12.38 -63.01
C SER A 219 -24.32 -12.64 -64.30
N ILE A 220 -24.86 -13.85 -64.41
CA ILE A 220 -25.71 -14.30 -65.51
C ILE A 220 -27.12 -14.43 -64.97
N ALA A 221 -28.08 -13.84 -65.66
CA ALA A 221 -29.47 -13.84 -65.26
C ALA A 221 -30.37 -14.26 -66.43
N ASN A 222 -31.41 -15.03 -66.13
CA ASN A 222 -32.45 -15.36 -67.10
C ASN A 222 -33.53 -14.28 -67.08
N ILE A 223 -34.04 -13.95 -68.26
CA ILE A 223 -35.19 -13.07 -68.45
C ILE A 223 -36.44 -13.86 -68.08
N LEU A 224 -37.30 -13.30 -67.22
CA LEU A 224 -38.59 -13.90 -66.89
C LEU A 224 -39.62 -13.52 -67.98
N PRO A 225 -40.09 -14.47 -68.82
CA PRO A 225 -40.92 -14.15 -69.98
C PRO A 225 -42.25 -13.51 -69.58
N ASP A 226 -42.84 -13.94 -68.46
CA ASP A 226 -44.12 -13.45 -67.94
C ASP A 226 -44.06 -11.96 -67.53
N TRP A 227 -42.86 -11.39 -67.39
CA TRP A 227 -42.63 -10.02 -66.96
C TRP A 227 -41.95 -9.16 -68.04
N LYS A 228 -41.76 -9.67 -69.26
CA LYS A 228 -41.13 -8.93 -70.36
C LYS A 228 -42.09 -7.91 -70.95
N GLN A 229 -41.87 -6.62 -70.67
CA GLN A 229 -42.67 -5.50 -71.19
C GLN A 229 -42.01 -4.85 -72.42
N GLY A 230 -40.74 -5.15 -72.68
CA GLY A 230 -39.99 -4.72 -73.86
C GLY A 230 -38.71 -5.53 -74.07
N GLU A 231 -38.01 -5.26 -75.16
CA GLU A 231 -36.71 -5.89 -75.44
C GLU A 231 -35.61 -5.29 -74.57
N ILE A 232 -34.97 -6.15 -73.77
CA ILE A 232 -33.82 -5.79 -72.93
C ILE A 232 -32.60 -5.60 -73.83
N GLN A 233 -31.82 -4.55 -73.57
CA GLN A 233 -30.64 -4.18 -74.35
C GLN A 233 -29.45 -3.91 -73.43
N THR A 234 -28.25 -4.00 -74.00
CA THR A 234 -27.04 -3.52 -73.34
C THR A 234 -27.19 -2.05 -72.94
N GLY A 235 -26.82 -1.73 -71.69
CA GLY A 235 -26.98 -0.40 -71.10
C GLY A 235 -28.25 -0.23 -70.26
N ASP A 236 -29.16 -1.21 -70.25
CA ASP A 236 -30.33 -1.16 -69.36
C ASP A 236 -29.93 -1.29 -67.90
N LEU A 237 -30.63 -0.55 -67.03
CA LEU A 237 -30.34 -0.49 -65.60
C LEU A 237 -31.04 -1.62 -64.86
N VAL A 238 -30.32 -2.32 -63.98
CA VAL A 238 -30.88 -3.34 -63.09
C VAL A 238 -30.85 -2.90 -61.64
N ILE A 239 -31.97 -3.09 -60.94
CA ILE A 239 -32.16 -2.75 -59.52
C ILE A 239 -32.90 -3.87 -58.79
N VAL A 240 -32.75 -3.96 -57.47
CA VAL A 240 -33.50 -4.95 -56.68
C VAL A 240 -34.99 -4.63 -56.68
N GLY A 241 -35.80 -5.61 -57.06
CA GLY A 241 -37.25 -5.53 -56.91
C GLY A 241 -37.64 -5.76 -55.45
N ASN A 242 -38.39 -4.83 -54.86
CA ASN A 242 -39.02 -5.03 -53.54
C ASN A 242 -40.01 -6.21 -53.56
#